data_AF-A0AAJ6IBV6-F1
#
_entry.id   AF-A0AAJ6IBV6-F1
#
_cell.length_a   1.000
_cell.length_b   1.000
_cell.length_c   1.000
_cell.angle_alpha   90.00
_cell.angle_beta   90.00
_cell.angle_gamma   90.00
#
_symmetry.space_group_name_H-M   'P 1'
#
loop_
_entity.id
_entity.type
_entity.pdbx_description
1 polymer ?
#
loop_
_entity_poly.entity_id
_entity_poly.type
_entity_poly.pdbx_seq_one_letter_code
_entity_poly.pdbx_strand_id
1 'polypeptide(L)'
;MNPMSHAKTILSPKSYLAAFVFIVLMVAAAYGLNDREIILPEMAAMAVGLWVYRDKQWLNQPDKIFILPSLTAVIGFCINLMPISYLFKLVLVLCAMLLVMRMFNYILPPALATGFLPIVTQAYEISFLISIFATSFILMLGVVLFKLNQGVEKKGNFDRRKIGVYASITLIGFALAAIFKVEAMALIPPITVVVYESLNMMMYSLKMCLKQIAALTLSISMAVLMQLWIQDWILLTLIYMPLMFLLLKLFDMRIPAVYAFPFLVFVFP
;
A
#
# COMPACT_ATOMS: atom_id res chain seq x y z
N MET A 1 -12.66 19.34 19.87
CA MET A 1 -13.44 18.87 18.71
C MET A 1 -12.78 17.60 18.16
N ASN A 2 -13.53 16.50 18.07
CA ASN A 2 -13.01 15.19 17.69
C ASN A 2 -12.79 15.13 16.17
N PRO A 3 -11.55 15.01 15.67
CA PRO A 3 -11.23 15.14 14.24
C PRO A 3 -11.68 13.92 13.41
N MET A 4 -12.27 12.90 14.02
CA MET A 4 -12.88 11.76 13.32
C MET A 4 -14.36 12.00 12.94
N SER A 5 -14.92 13.18 13.22
CA SER A 5 -16.19 13.61 12.63
C SER A 5 -16.00 14.08 11.19
N HIS A 6 -15.29 13.31 10.36
CA HIS A 6 -15.57 13.33 8.94
C HIS A 6 -17.01 12.88 8.81
N ALA A 7 -17.86 13.73 8.22
CA ALA A 7 -19.23 13.43 7.85
C ALA A 7 -19.29 11.96 7.45
N LYS A 8 -20.14 11.19 8.14
CA LYS A 8 -20.31 9.75 7.99
C LYS A 8 -20.73 9.50 6.53
N THR A 9 -19.79 9.52 5.59
CA THR A 9 -19.97 9.09 4.23
C THR A 9 -20.45 7.67 4.39
N ILE A 10 -21.73 7.44 4.10
CA ILE A 10 -22.36 6.14 4.19
C ILE A 10 -21.52 5.25 3.26
N LEU A 11 -20.67 4.43 3.87
CA LEU A 11 -19.79 3.51 3.15
C LEU A 11 -20.71 2.55 2.40
N SER A 12 -20.81 2.69 1.08
CA SER A 12 -21.71 1.87 0.30
C SER A 12 -21.20 0.44 0.27
N PRO A 13 -22.01 -0.57 0.64
CA PRO A 13 -21.64 -2.00 0.50
C PRO A 13 -21.16 -2.34 -0.91
N LYS A 14 -21.71 -1.65 -1.93
CA LYS A 14 -21.31 -1.76 -3.34
C LYS A 14 -19.84 -1.40 -3.58
N SER A 15 -19.29 -0.42 -2.85
CA SER A 15 -17.87 -0.04 -2.98
C SER A 15 -16.95 -1.11 -2.42
N TYR A 16 -17.30 -1.69 -1.26
CA TYR A 16 -16.55 -2.81 -0.69
C TYR A 16 -16.58 -4.02 -1.62
N LEU A 17 -17.76 -4.35 -2.15
CA LEU A 17 -17.90 -5.44 -3.12
C LEU A 17 -17.01 -5.21 -4.34
N ALA A 18 -17.01 -4.00 -4.93
CA ALA A 18 -16.16 -3.67 -6.07
C ALA A 18 -14.66 -3.83 -5.75
N ALA A 19 -14.21 -3.31 -4.60
CA ALA A 19 -12.82 -3.45 -4.16
C ALA A 19 -12.44 -4.92 -3.92
N PHE A 20 -13.32 -5.70 -3.28
CA PHE A 20 -13.07 -7.12 -3.01
C PHE A 20 -13.04 -7.96 -4.27
N VAL A 21 -13.95 -7.70 -5.22
CA VAL A 21 -13.94 -8.35 -6.54
C VAL A 21 -12.63 -8.05 -7.26
N PHE A 22 -12.18 -6.79 -7.26
CA PHE A 22 -10.89 -6.43 -7.85
C PHE A 22 -9.71 -7.18 -7.21
N ILE A 23 -9.67 -7.27 -5.88
CA ILE A 23 -8.61 -7.98 -5.15
C ILE A 23 -8.65 -9.49 -5.46
N VAL A 24 -9.84 -10.09 -5.48
CA VAL A 24 -10.01 -11.51 -5.83
C VAL A 24 -9.57 -11.77 -7.27
N LEU A 25 -9.90 -10.88 -8.22
CA LEU A 25 -9.47 -11.00 -9.61
C LEU A 25 -7.95 -10.91 -9.76
N MET A 26 -7.29 -10.03 -9.00
CA MET A 26 -5.83 -9.95 -8.96
C MET A 26 -5.22 -11.28 -8.50
N VAL A 27 -5.72 -11.88 -7.42
CA VAL A 27 -5.23 -13.16 -6.92
C VAL A 27 -5.58 -14.32 -7.86
N ALA A 28 -6.75 -14.29 -8.48
CA ALA A 28 -7.14 -15.30 -9.47
C ALA A 28 -6.25 -15.24 -10.72
N ALA A 29 -5.85 -14.04 -11.16
CA ALA A 29 -4.88 -13.87 -12.24
C ALA A 29 -3.51 -14.44 -11.86
N ALA A 30 -3.03 -14.16 -10.65
CA ALA A 30 -1.78 -14.73 -10.11
C ALA A 30 -1.83 -16.27 -10.09
N TYR A 31 -2.94 -16.84 -9.62
CA TYR A 31 -3.15 -18.28 -9.58
C TYR A 31 -3.19 -18.90 -10.98
N GLY A 32 -3.94 -18.30 -11.92
CA GLY A 32 -4.08 -18.81 -13.28
C GLY A 32 -2.81 -18.71 -14.13
N LEU A 33 -1.99 -17.69 -13.89
CA LEU A 33 -0.68 -17.51 -14.55
C LEU A 33 0.47 -18.18 -13.80
N ASN A 34 0.18 -18.80 -12.64
CA ASN A 34 1.16 -19.42 -11.75
C ASN A 34 2.31 -18.48 -11.37
N ASP A 35 1.98 -17.22 -11.09
CA ASP A 35 2.94 -16.16 -10.83
C ASP A 35 2.52 -15.31 -9.63
N ARG A 36 3.32 -15.39 -8.56
CA ARG A 36 3.09 -14.68 -7.29
C ARG A 36 3.39 -13.19 -7.38
N GLU A 37 4.22 -12.76 -8.32
CA GLU A 37 4.59 -11.34 -8.50
C GLU A 37 3.40 -10.48 -8.97
N ILE A 38 2.31 -11.12 -9.38
CA ILE A 38 1.03 -10.50 -9.74
C ILE A 38 0.22 -10.06 -8.49
N ILE A 39 0.48 -10.67 -7.33
CA ILE A 39 -0.20 -10.31 -6.08
C ILE A 39 0.49 -9.06 -5.53
N LEU A 40 -0.23 -7.95 -5.54
CA LEU A 40 0.28 -6.64 -5.15
C LEU A 40 -0.47 -6.12 -3.91
N PRO A 41 0.08 -6.28 -2.69
CA PRO A 41 -0.57 -5.86 -1.44
C PRO A 41 -1.02 -4.39 -1.47
N GLU A 42 -0.21 -3.53 -2.06
CA GLU A 42 -0.44 -2.10 -2.19
C GLU A 42 -1.66 -1.79 -3.05
N MET A 43 -1.92 -2.60 -4.08
CA MET A 43 -3.11 -2.44 -4.93
C MET A 43 -4.38 -2.83 -4.18
N ALA A 44 -4.31 -3.80 -3.26
CA ALA A 44 -5.42 -4.11 -2.37
C ALA A 44 -5.73 -2.94 -1.41
N ALA A 45 -4.70 -2.34 -0.82
CA ALA A 45 -4.87 -1.12 -0.02
C ALA A 45 -5.41 0.04 -0.87
N MET A 46 -4.90 0.25 -2.08
CA MET A 46 -5.37 1.30 -2.99
C MET A 46 -6.84 1.11 -3.39
N ALA A 47 -7.27 -0.10 -3.70
CA ALA A 47 -8.66 -0.40 -4.03
C ALA A 47 -9.62 0.06 -2.92
N VAL A 48 -9.29 -0.27 -1.66
CA VAL A 48 -10.09 0.15 -0.51
C VAL A 48 -9.97 1.65 -0.26
N GLY A 49 -8.75 2.21 -0.26
CA GLY A 49 -8.54 3.64 0.00
C GLY A 49 -9.22 4.55 -1.03
N LEU A 50 -9.18 4.19 -2.31
CA LEU A 50 -9.74 4.96 -3.42
C LEU A 50 -11.25 4.75 -3.56
N TRP A 51 -11.72 3.50 -3.66
CA TRP A 51 -13.10 3.22 -4.03
C TRP A 51 -14.06 3.14 -2.84
N VAL A 52 -13.55 2.78 -1.67
CA VAL A 52 -14.35 2.63 -0.45
C VAL A 52 -14.23 3.86 0.44
N TYR A 53 -13.02 4.19 0.88
CA TYR A 53 -12.79 5.29 1.84
C TYR A 53 -12.78 6.65 1.17
N ARG A 54 -12.54 6.68 -0.15
CA ARG A 54 -12.45 7.89 -0.96
C ARG A 54 -11.48 8.88 -0.33
N ASP A 55 -10.26 8.42 -0.07
CA ASP A 55 -9.23 9.25 0.52
C ASP A 55 -9.00 10.49 -0.36
N LYS A 56 -9.26 11.67 0.21
CA LYS A 56 -9.23 12.93 -0.53
C LYS A 56 -7.83 13.26 -1.05
N GLN A 57 -6.78 12.86 -0.33
CA GLN A 57 -5.40 13.12 -0.74
C GLN A 57 -5.00 12.24 -1.91
N TRP A 58 -5.58 11.04 -2.02
CA TRP A 58 -5.30 10.12 -3.12
C TRP A 58 -6.16 10.41 -4.36
N LEU A 59 -7.38 10.94 -4.16
CA LEU A 59 -8.33 11.24 -5.24
C LEU A 59 -8.11 12.59 -5.94
N ASN A 60 -7.31 13.49 -5.35
CA ASN A 60 -7.15 14.86 -5.86
C ASN A 60 -6.53 14.94 -7.28
N GLN A 61 -5.70 13.97 -7.67
CA GLN A 61 -5.05 13.88 -8.98
C GLN A 61 -5.17 12.45 -9.52
N PRO A 62 -6.29 12.09 -10.17
CA PRO A 62 -6.56 10.71 -10.56
C PRO A 62 -5.54 10.16 -11.55
N ASP A 63 -4.95 10.99 -12.42
CA ASP A 63 -3.87 10.59 -13.33
C ASP A 63 -2.65 10.03 -12.59
N LYS A 64 -2.37 10.57 -11.40
CA LYS A 64 -1.23 10.15 -10.57
C LYS A 64 -1.45 8.79 -9.91
N ILE A 65 -2.68 8.29 -9.85
CA ILE A 65 -3.01 6.93 -9.38
C ILE A 65 -2.37 5.88 -10.29
N PHE A 66 -2.27 6.16 -11.60
CA PHE A 66 -1.61 5.29 -12.56
C PHE A 66 -0.13 5.65 -12.73
N ILE A 67 0.17 6.94 -12.94
CA ILE A 67 1.52 7.39 -13.33
C ILE A 67 2.54 7.11 -12.21
N LEU A 68 2.22 7.45 -10.95
CA LEU A 68 3.21 7.35 -9.88
C LEU A 68 3.57 5.89 -9.56
N PRO A 69 2.62 4.97 -9.26
CA PRO A 69 2.97 3.59 -8.99
C PRO A 69 3.72 2.92 -10.14
N SER A 70 3.35 3.25 -11.39
CA SER A 70 4.04 2.74 -12.58
C SER A 70 5.50 3.19 -12.64
N LEU A 71 5.76 4.49 -12.43
CA LEU A 71 7.13 5.02 -12.46
C LEU A 71 7.98 4.45 -11.31
N THR A 72 7.42 4.42 -10.10
CA THR A 72 8.13 3.91 -8.93
C THR A 72 8.39 2.42 -9.03
N ALA A 73 7.47 1.63 -9.58
CA ALA A 73 7.68 0.20 -9.83
C ALA A 73 8.81 -0.04 -10.85
N VAL A 74 8.86 0.71 -11.96
CA VAL A 74 9.96 0.60 -12.93
C VAL A 74 11.29 0.94 -12.27
N ILE A 75 11.37 2.05 -11.50
CA ILE A 75 12.58 2.44 -10.77
C ILE A 75 13.01 1.33 -9.80
N GLY A 76 12.08 0.83 -8.99
CA GLY A 76 12.33 -0.23 -8.03
C GLY A 76 12.83 -1.51 -8.69
N PHE A 77 12.18 -1.91 -9.79
CA PHE A 77 12.53 -3.11 -10.55
C PHE A 77 13.94 -2.98 -11.16
N CYS A 78 14.25 -1.86 -11.81
CA CYS A 78 15.58 -1.62 -12.36
C CYS A 78 16.68 -1.62 -11.28
N ILE A 79 16.42 -1.03 -10.11
CA ILE A 79 17.35 -1.06 -8.97
C ILE A 79 17.48 -2.48 -8.40
N ASN A 80 16.40 -3.26 -8.38
CA ASN A 80 16.43 -4.65 -7.93
C ASN A 80 17.39 -5.51 -8.77
N LEU A 81 17.47 -5.26 -10.07
CA LEU A 81 18.36 -5.99 -10.98
C LEU A 81 19.85 -5.62 -10.82
N MET A 82 20.18 -4.54 -10.09
CA MET A 82 21.57 -4.13 -9.91
C MET A 82 22.32 -5.06 -8.94
N PRO A 83 23.59 -5.40 -9.20
CA PRO A 83 24.41 -6.24 -8.34
C PRO A 83 25.01 -5.44 -7.16
N ILE A 84 24.15 -4.81 -6.36
CA ILE A 84 24.50 -4.00 -5.19
C ILE A 84 23.84 -4.57 -3.93
N SER A 85 24.31 -4.17 -2.74
CA SER A 85 23.78 -4.68 -1.48
C SER A 85 22.32 -4.29 -1.25
N TYR A 86 21.58 -5.14 -0.54
CA TYR A 86 20.15 -4.95 -0.29
C TYR A 86 19.82 -3.59 0.35
N LEU A 87 20.55 -3.20 1.40
CA LEU A 87 20.36 -1.90 2.03
C LEU A 87 20.66 -0.74 1.09
N PHE A 88 21.65 -0.88 0.20
CA PHE A 88 21.96 0.16 -0.78
C PHE A 88 20.86 0.29 -1.84
N LYS A 89 20.24 -0.82 -2.27
CA LYS A 89 19.03 -0.81 -3.12
C LYS A 89 17.90 -0.01 -2.46
N LEU A 90 17.64 -0.27 -1.18
CA LEU A 90 16.58 0.42 -0.42
C LEU A 90 16.82 1.93 -0.28
N VAL A 91 18.05 2.35 -0.03
CA VAL A 91 18.39 3.79 0.03
C VAL A 91 18.26 4.43 -1.35
N LEU A 92 18.79 3.78 -2.39
CA LEU A 92 18.78 4.29 -3.75
C LEU A 92 17.35 4.46 -4.27
N VAL A 93 16.48 3.48 -4.05
CA VAL A 93 15.08 3.54 -4.48
C VAL A 93 14.32 4.61 -3.72
N LEU A 94 14.54 4.76 -2.40
CA LEU A 94 13.93 5.83 -1.61
C LEU A 94 14.31 7.19 -2.19
N CYS A 95 15.59 7.45 -2.44
CA CYS A 95 16.06 8.69 -3.05
C CYS A 95 15.43 8.94 -4.41
N ALA A 96 15.43 7.94 -5.30
CA ALA A 96 14.87 8.06 -6.64
C ALA A 96 13.36 8.33 -6.63
N MET A 97 12.58 7.61 -5.82
CA MET A 97 11.15 7.82 -5.68
C MET A 97 10.83 9.21 -5.13
N LEU A 98 11.56 9.68 -4.11
CA LEU A 98 11.34 11.02 -3.56
C LEU A 98 11.67 12.13 -4.58
N LEU A 99 12.66 11.93 -5.45
CA LEU A 99 12.93 12.81 -6.58
C LEU A 99 11.76 12.83 -7.57
N VAL A 100 11.20 11.66 -7.91
CA VAL A 100 9.99 11.57 -8.75
C VAL A 100 8.82 12.34 -8.13
N MET A 101 8.50 12.10 -6.87
CA MET A 101 7.42 12.81 -6.17
C MET A 101 7.64 14.33 -6.16
N ARG A 102 8.91 14.76 -6.02
CA ARG A 102 9.28 16.18 -6.06
C ARG A 102 9.06 16.77 -7.45
N MET A 103 9.40 16.06 -8.52
CA MET A 103 9.17 16.53 -9.90
C MET A 103 7.67 16.72 -10.20
N PHE A 104 6.82 15.82 -9.70
CA PHE A 104 5.37 15.93 -9.86
C PHE A 104 4.70 16.88 -8.86
N ASN A 105 5.44 17.42 -7.88
CA ASN A 105 4.90 18.19 -6.75
C ASN A 105 3.70 17.49 -6.09
N TYR A 106 3.74 16.17 -6.04
CA TYR A 106 2.65 15.31 -5.60
C TYR A 106 3.22 14.02 -5.02
N ILE A 107 2.58 13.51 -3.97
CA ILE A 107 2.97 12.28 -3.29
C ILE A 107 1.75 11.40 -3.10
N LEU A 108 1.88 10.18 -3.62
CA LEU A 108 0.93 9.10 -3.41
C LEU A 108 1.60 8.05 -2.51
N PRO A 109 1.20 7.92 -1.24
CA PRO A 109 1.90 7.05 -0.29
C PRO A 109 1.98 5.59 -0.75
N PRO A 110 0.92 4.99 -1.33
CA PRO A 110 1.02 3.67 -1.95
C PRO A 110 2.10 3.56 -3.05
N ALA A 111 2.36 4.62 -3.83
CA ALA A 111 3.39 4.58 -4.85
C ALA A 111 4.81 4.43 -4.25
N LEU A 112 5.06 4.99 -3.06
CA LEU A 112 6.32 4.74 -2.35
C LEU A 112 6.49 3.25 -2.04
N ALA A 113 5.44 2.60 -1.56
CA ALA A 113 5.46 1.16 -1.29
C ALA A 113 5.68 0.34 -2.57
N THR A 114 5.05 0.71 -3.70
CA THR A 114 5.23 -0.01 -4.97
C THR A 114 6.67 0.00 -5.49
N GLY A 115 7.45 1.07 -5.28
CA GLY A 115 8.85 1.06 -5.71
C GLY A 115 9.76 0.26 -4.78
N PHE A 116 9.41 0.11 -3.51
CA PHE A 116 10.11 -0.80 -2.60
C PHE A 116 9.80 -2.27 -2.87
N LEU A 117 8.57 -2.56 -3.30
CA LEU A 117 8.05 -3.91 -3.49
C LEU A 117 8.99 -4.85 -4.27
N PRO A 118 9.51 -4.51 -5.47
CA PRO A 118 10.35 -5.44 -6.24
C PRO A 118 11.67 -5.78 -5.55
N ILE A 119 12.18 -4.92 -4.66
CA ILE A 119 13.41 -5.19 -3.90
C ILE A 119 13.13 -6.13 -2.73
N VAL A 120 12.04 -5.91 -1.99
CA VAL A 120 11.71 -6.74 -0.82
C VAL A 120 11.19 -8.11 -1.22
N THR A 121 10.50 -8.23 -2.35
CA THR A 121 9.97 -9.49 -2.88
C THR A 121 10.93 -10.20 -3.82
N GLN A 122 12.08 -9.59 -4.12
CA GLN A 122 13.04 -10.11 -5.12
C GLN A 122 12.37 -10.39 -6.47
N ALA A 123 11.61 -9.41 -7.00
CA ALA A 123 10.88 -9.56 -8.25
C ALA A 123 11.82 -9.52 -9.46
N TYR A 124 11.73 -10.52 -10.34
CA TYR A 124 12.53 -10.63 -11.57
C TYR A 124 11.67 -10.70 -12.83
N GLU A 125 10.38 -10.98 -12.70
CA GLU A 125 9.51 -11.21 -13.84
C GLU A 125 8.87 -9.91 -14.34
N ILE A 126 8.73 -9.80 -15.66
CA ILE A 126 8.08 -8.63 -16.28
C ILE A 126 6.58 -8.57 -15.92
N SER A 127 6.00 -9.71 -15.53
CA SER A 127 4.64 -9.81 -15.00
C SER A 127 4.40 -8.89 -13.80
N PHE A 128 5.40 -8.65 -12.95
CA PHE A 128 5.33 -7.67 -11.87
C PHE A 128 4.98 -6.28 -12.40
N LEU A 129 5.73 -5.81 -13.39
CA LEU A 129 5.52 -4.51 -14.01
C LEU A 129 4.15 -4.45 -14.71
N ILE A 130 3.83 -5.46 -15.52
CA ILE A 130 2.54 -5.53 -16.23
C ILE A 130 1.38 -5.47 -15.24
N SER A 131 1.48 -6.20 -14.13
CA SER A 131 0.49 -6.20 -13.05
C SER A 131 0.32 -4.82 -12.43
N ILE A 132 1.41 -4.13 -12.09
CA ILE A 132 1.33 -2.75 -11.57
C ILE A 132 0.66 -1.82 -12.59
N PHE A 133 1.09 -1.85 -13.85
CA PHE A 133 0.51 -1.01 -14.90
C PHE A 133 -1.00 -1.29 -15.06
N ALA A 134 -1.39 -2.55 -15.21
CA ALA A 134 -2.79 -2.94 -15.41
C ALA A 134 -3.66 -2.59 -14.19
N THR A 135 -3.24 -2.98 -12.99
CA THR A 135 -4.01 -2.78 -11.76
C THR A 135 -4.16 -1.29 -11.41
N SER A 136 -3.08 -0.51 -11.48
CA SER A 136 -3.13 0.94 -11.22
C SER A 136 -3.95 1.68 -12.28
N PHE A 137 -3.93 1.23 -13.55
CA PHE A 137 -4.77 1.79 -14.61
C PHE A 137 -6.24 1.50 -14.34
N ILE A 138 -6.60 0.26 -13.97
CA ILE A 138 -7.97 -0.11 -13.60
C ILE A 138 -8.46 0.72 -12.41
N LEU A 139 -7.61 0.91 -11.38
CA LEU A 139 -7.93 1.74 -10.22
C LEU A 139 -8.22 3.20 -10.60
N MET A 140 -7.36 3.78 -11.45
CA MET A 140 -7.57 5.12 -12.00
C MET A 140 -8.87 5.20 -12.81
N LEU A 141 -9.14 4.24 -13.70
CA LEU A 141 -10.37 4.20 -14.49
C LEU A 141 -11.59 4.11 -13.59
N GLY A 142 -11.57 3.30 -12.53
CA GLY A 142 -12.64 3.24 -11.55
C GLY A 142 -12.91 4.61 -10.92
N VAL A 143 -11.85 5.35 -10.55
CA VAL A 143 -11.99 6.71 -10.00
C VAL A 143 -12.60 7.68 -11.00
N VAL A 144 -12.15 7.66 -12.26
CA VAL A 144 -12.60 8.59 -13.31
C VAL A 144 -14.02 8.27 -13.79
N LEU A 145 -14.32 7.00 -14.08
CA LEU A 145 -15.62 6.55 -14.61
C LEU A 145 -16.74 6.72 -13.58
N PHE A 146 -16.49 6.36 -12.32
CA PHE A 146 -17.46 6.56 -11.24
C PHE A 146 -17.40 7.98 -10.65
N LYS A 147 -16.56 8.86 -11.22
CA LYS A 147 -16.38 10.27 -10.83
C LYS A 147 -16.18 10.43 -9.32
N LEU A 148 -15.39 9.55 -8.71
CA LEU A 148 -15.20 9.48 -7.25
C LEU A 148 -14.45 10.70 -6.69
N ASN A 149 -13.77 11.45 -7.56
CA ASN A 149 -13.04 12.67 -7.23
C ASN A 149 -13.88 13.96 -7.32
N GLN A 150 -15.20 13.88 -7.55
CA GLN A 150 -16.05 15.06 -7.58
C GLN A 150 -16.00 15.82 -6.24
N GLY A 151 -15.83 17.13 -6.31
CA GLY A 151 -15.76 18.00 -5.13
C GLY A 151 -14.44 17.91 -4.35
N VAL A 152 -13.42 17.23 -4.88
CA VAL A 152 -12.06 17.23 -4.31
C VAL A 152 -11.21 18.29 -5.02
N GLU A 153 -10.60 19.18 -4.24
CA GLU A 153 -9.70 20.20 -4.78
C GLU A 153 -8.45 19.59 -5.41
N LYS A 154 -8.17 19.97 -6.66
CA LYS A 154 -6.95 19.57 -7.38
C LYS A 154 -5.77 20.44 -6.92
N LYS A 155 -5.07 19.99 -5.88
CA LYS A 155 -3.86 20.66 -5.36
C LYS A 155 -2.72 19.68 -5.14
N GLY A 156 -1.49 20.10 -5.41
CA GLY A 156 -0.29 19.36 -5.00
C GLY A 156 -0.22 19.24 -3.48
N ASN A 157 0.11 18.04 -2.98
CA ASN A 157 0.18 17.72 -1.55
C ASN A 157 1.63 17.49 -1.06
N PHE A 158 2.62 17.89 -1.86
CA PHE A 158 4.03 17.68 -1.54
C PHE A 158 4.51 18.68 -0.48
N ASP A 159 4.80 18.17 0.72
CA ASP A 159 5.36 18.94 1.82
C ASP A 159 6.81 18.49 2.09
N ARG A 160 7.76 19.39 1.79
CA ARG A 160 9.20 19.12 1.95
C ARG A 160 9.59 18.74 3.38
N ARG A 161 8.96 19.33 4.40
CA ARG A 161 9.30 19.04 5.80
C ARG A 161 8.83 17.63 6.17
N LYS A 162 7.58 17.30 5.83
CA LYS A 162 7.02 15.97 6.10
C LYS A 162 7.78 14.87 5.38
N ILE A 163 8.17 15.12 4.13
CA ILE A 163 8.95 14.17 3.34
C ILE A 163 10.36 13.99 3.92
N GLY A 164 10.98 15.07 4.41
CA GLY A 164 12.24 14.98 5.14
C GLY A 164 12.12 14.12 6.40
N VAL A 165 11.06 14.31 7.19
CA VAL A 165 10.80 13.49 8.40
C VAL A 165 10.54 12.03 8.03
N TYR A 166 9.71 11.78 7.01
CA TYR A 166 9.45 10.45 6.49
C TYR A 166 10.75 9.75 6.07
N ALA A 167 11.57 10.41 5.26
CA ALA A 167 12.85 9.86 4.80
C ALA A 167 13.77 9.55 5.98
N SER A 168 13.87 10.44 6.97
CA SER A 168 14.67 10.21 8.18
C SER A 168 14.19 8.99 8.97
N ILE A 169 12.88 8.84 9.18
CA ILE A 169 12.31 7.67 9.88
C ILE A 169 12.64 6.38 9.12
N THR A 170 12.46 6.36 7.80
CA THR A 170 12.76 5.20 6.97
C THR A 170 14.25 4.85 6.98
N LEU A 171 15.13 5.84 6.86
CA LEU A 171 16.59 5.64 6.91
C LEU A 171 17.06 5.15 8.28
N ILE A 172 16.48 5.67 9.37
CA ILE A 172 16.74 5.15 10.73
C ILE A 172 16.29 3.69 10.82
N GLY A 173 15.14 3.34 10.24
CA GLY A 173 14.67 1.95 10.13
C GLY A 173 15.70 1.04 9.44
N PHE A 174 16.25 1.47 8.30
CA PHE A 174 17.30 0.73 7.58
C PHE A 174 18.57 0.58 8.42
N ALA A 175 19.00 1.66 9.08
CA ALA A 175 20.19 1.63 9.93
C ALA A 175 20.03 0.68 11.11
N LEU A 176 18.87 0.70 11.78
CA LEU A 176 18.57 -0.23 12.87
C LEU A 176 18.56 -1.67 12.37
N ALA A 177 17.91 -1.96 11.24
CA ALA A 177 17.89 -3.30 10.66
C ALA A 177 19.30 -3.81 10.33
N ALA A 178 20.19 -2.93 9.84
CA ALA A 178 21.60 -3.24 9.61
C ALA A 178 22.34 -3.57 10.91
N ILE A 179 22.17 -2.75 11.96
CA ILE A 179 22.80 -2.94 13.28
C ILE A 179 22.39 -4.27 13.90
N PHE A 180 21.09 -4.61 13.82
CA PHE A 180 20.54 -5.85 14.37
C PHE A 180 20.69 -7.07 13.44
N LYS A 181 21.32 -6.91 12.26
CA LYS A 181 21.50 -7.97 11.25
C LYS A 181 20.18 -8.63 10.81
N VAL A 182 19.10 -7.84 10.77
CA VAL A 182 17.76 -8.25 10.31
C VAL A 182 17.39 -7.50 9.03
N GLU A 183 18.30 -7.48 8.06
CA GLU A 183 18.16 -6.68 6.84
C GLU A 183 16.89 -7.01 6.05
N ALA A 184 16.45 -8.27 6.03
CA ALA A 184 15.19 -8.67 5.38
C ALA A 184 13.96 -7.95 5.97
N MET A 185 14.01 -7.55 7.25
CA MET A 185 12.96 -6.81 7.94
C MET A 185 13.17 -5.29 7.91
N ALA A 186 14.20 -4.80 7.20
CA ALA A 186 14.47 -3.36 7.09
C ALA A 186 13.28 -2.58 6.55
N LEU A 187 12.40 -3.25 5.79
CA LEU A 187 11.25 -2.62 5.21
C LEU A 187 10.07 -3.58 5.02
N ILE A 188 8.90 -3.13 5.45
CA ILE A 188 7.61 -3.71 5.07
C ILE A 188 6.85 -2.61 4.33
N PRO A 189 6.64 -2.72 3.01
CA PRO A 189 6.15 -1.60 2.22
C PRO A 189 4.82 -1.01 2.71
N PRO A 190 3.80 -1.81 3.14
CA PRO A 190 2.59 -1.26 3.73
C PRO A 190 2.81 -0.44 5.01
N ILE A 191 3.83 -0.74 5.82
CA ILE A 191 4.17 0.06 7.01
C ILE A 191 4.64 1.45 6.59
N THR A 192 5.37 1.56 5.47
CA THR A 192 5.84 2.88 4.98
C THR A 192 4.68 3.79 4.61
N VAL A 193 3.61 3.24 4.04
CA VAL A 193 2.37 3.97 3.74
C VAL A 193 1.76 4.52 5.02
N VAL A 194 1.61 3.66 6.04
CA VAL A 194 1.05 4.02 7.34
C VAL A 194 1.90 5.10 8.04
N VAL A 195 3.23 5.00 8.00
CA VAL A 195 4.12 6.03 8.56
C VAL A 195 3.84 7.39 7.91
N TYR A 196 3.77 7.43 6.57
CA TYR A 196 3.49 8.68 5.87
C TYR A 196 2.08 9.23 6.14
N GLU A 197 1.06 8.37 6.21
CA GLU A 197 -0.30 8.75 6.58
C GLU A 197 -0.36 9.34 7.99
N SER A 198 0.31 8.69 8.95
CA SER A 198 0.37 9.16 10.34
C SER A 198 1.05 10.53 10.47
N LEU A 199 2.07 10.82 9.65
CA LEU A 199 2.69 12.16 9.58
C LEU A 199 1.76 13.25 9.03
N ASN A 200 0.68 12.88 8.35
CA ASN A 200 -0.31 13.81 7.82
C ASN A 200 -1.53 14.02 8.72
N MET A 201 -1.62 13.30 9.85
CA MET A 201 -2.71 13.47 10.80
C MET A 201 -2.50 14.74 11.64
N MET A 202 -3.51 15.61 11.73
CA MET A 202 -3.44 16.83 12.55
C MET A 202 -3.33 16.56 14.05
N MET A 203 -3.86 15.42 14.52
CA MET A 203 -3.69 14.96 15.90
C MET A 203 -3.44 13.45 15.90
N TYR A 204 -2.26 13.06 16.36
CA TYR A 204 -1.88 11.65 16.51
C TYR A 204 -1.78 11.31 18.00
N SER A 205 -2.79 10.62 18.52
CA SER A 205 -2.84 10.25 19.95
C SER A 205 -2.26 8.86 20.19
N LEU A 206 -1.77 8.61 21.42
CA LEU A 206 -1.27 7.29 21.82
C LEU A 206 -2.32 6.19 21.58
N LYS A 207 -3.60 6.49 21.82
CA LYS A 207 -4.71 5.56 21.55
C LYS A 207 -4.81 5.19 20.07
N MET A 208 -4.62 6.14 19.14
CA MET A 208 -4.61 5.84 17.70
C MET A 208 -3.41 4.97 17.34
N CYS A 209 -2.22 5.30 17.85
CA CYS A 209 -1.01 4.51 17.64
C CYS A 209 -1.19 3.05 18.07
N LEU A 210 -1.69 2.84 19.31
CA LEU A 210 -1.94 1.50 19.83
C LEU A 210 -2.97 0.73 18.98
N LYS A 211 -4.03 1.40 18.52
CA LYS A 211 -5.01 0.75 17.65
C LYS A 211 -4.43 0.42 16.26
N GLN A 212 -3.59 1.29 15.67
CA GLN A 212 -2.91 1.00 14.40
C GLN A 212 -2.00 -0.23 14.55
N ILE A 213 -1.15 -0.24 15.58
CA ILE A 213 -0.26 -1.37 15.88
C ILE A 213 -1.08 -2.64 16.05
N ALA A 214 -2.12 -2.61 16.89
CA ALA A 214 -2.97 -3.78 17.12
C ALA A 214 -3.65 -4.29 15.84
N ALA A 215 -4.23 -3.39 15.03
CA ALA A 215 -4.92 -3.77 13.79
C ALA A 215 -3.96 -4.37 12.75
N LEU A 216 -2.78 -3.77 12.56
CA LEU A 216 -1.78 -4.25 11.60
C LEU A 216 -1.18 -5.59 12.06
N THR A 217 -0.83 -5.72 13.35
CA THR A 217 -0.32 -6.97 13.92
C THR A 217 -1.37 -8.08 13.86
N LEU A 218 -2.63 -7.81 14.21
CA LEU A 218 -3.70 -8.82 14.12
C LEU A 218 -3.96 -9.23 12.68
N SER A 219 -3.91 -8.28 11.74
CA SER A 219 -4.10 -8.55 10.31
C SER A 219 -3.10 -9.60 9.78
N ILE A 220 -1.80 -9.38 9.98
CA ILE A 220 -0.77 -10.33 9.55
C ILE A 220 -0.81 -11.63 10.35
N SER A 221 -1.03 -11.57 11.67
CA SER A 221 -1.12 -12.77 12.51
C SER A 221 -2.27 -13.68 12.09
N MET A 222 -3.43 -13.14 11.76
CA MET A 222 -4.56 -13.91 11.23
C MET A 222 -4.19 -14.56 9.88
N ALA A 223 -3.50 -13.83 9.00
CA ALA A 223 -3.10 -14.35 7.70
C ALA A 223 -2.11 -15.52 7.82
N VAL A 224 -1.05 -15.34 8.62
CA VAL A 224 -0.04 -16.38 8.89
C VAL A 224 -0.71 -17.62 9.50
N LEU A 225 -1.56 -17.45 10.53
CA LEU A 225 -2.26 -18.57 11.16
C LEU A 225 -3.14 -19.34 10.17
N MET A 226 -3.88 -18.65 9.31
CA MET A 226 -4.77 -19.29 8.34
C MET A 226 -4.02 -20.05 7.24
N GLN A 227 -2.87 -19.52 6.79
CA GLN A 227 -2.05 -20.17 5.77
C GLN A 227 -1.44 -21.49 6.25
N LEU A 228 -1.32 -21.71 7.57
CA LEU A 228 -0.91 -23.01 8.13
C LEU A 228 -1.92 -24.13 7.85
N TRP A 229 -3.20 -23.79 7.64
CA TRP A 229 -4.29 -24.77 7.48
C TRP A 229 -4.91 -24.77 6.08
N ILE A 230 -4.85 -23.64 5.36
CA ILE A 230 -5.48 -23.46 4.06
C ILE A 230 -4.40 -23.08 3.05
N GLN A 231 -4.20 -23.91 2.02
CA GLN A 231 -3.22 -23.65 0.95
C GLN A 231 -3.84 -22.97 -0.28
N ASP A 232 -5.16 -22.97 -0.40
CA ASP A 232 -5.87 -22.31 -1.52
C ASP A 232 -5.88 -20.79 -1.34
N TRP A 233 -5.18 -20.09 -2.23
CA TRP A 233 -5.01 -18.63 -2.16
C TRP A 233 -6.30 -17.87 -2.46
N ILE A 234 -7.15 -18.40 -3.33
CA ILE A 234 -8.43 -17.76 -3.68
C ILE A 234 -9.36 -17.85 -2.47
N LEU A 235 -9.44 -19.03 -1.84
CA LEU A 235 -10.22 -19.24 -0.63
C LEU A 235 -9.72 -18.34 0.51
N LEU A 236 -8.40 -18.29 0.75
CA LEU A 236 -7.81 -17.38 1.73
C LEU A 236 -8.18 -15.92 1.47
N THR A 237 -8.09 -15.48 0.20
CA THR A 237 -8.44 -14.12 -0.20
C THR A 237 -9.90 -13.80 0.09
N LEU A 238 -10.82 -14.71 -0.24
CA LEU A 238 -12.25 -14.59 0.04
C LEU A 238 -12.54 -14.50 1.54
N ILE A 239 -11.72 -15.12 2.39
CA ILE A 239 -11.82 -15.04 3.84
C ILE A 239 -11.21 -13.75 4.39
N TYR A 240 -10.04 -13.33 3.89
CA TYR A 240 -9.34 -12.12 4.35
C TYR A 240 -10.17 -10.86 4.15
N MET A 241 -10.88 -10.72 3.03
CA MET A 241 -11.69 -9.53 2.74
C MET A 241 -12.75 -9.20 3.82
N PRO A 242 -13.69 -10.10 4.16
CA PRO A 242 -14.65 -9.87 5.24
C PRO A 242 -13.95 -9.83 6.61
N LEU A 243 -12.90 -10.61 6.84
CA LEU A 243 -12.19 -10.62 8.12
C LEU A 243 -11.53 -9.27 8.42
N MET A 244 -10.83 -8.68 7.45
CA MET A 244 -10.21 -7.35 7.60
C MET A 244 -11.24 -6.24 7.75
N PHE A 245 -12.40 -6.38 7.07
CA PHE A 245 -13.53 -5.48 7.29
C PHE A 245 -14.05 -5.54 8.74
N LEU A 246 -14.24 -6.74 9.28
CA LEU A 246 -14.67 -6.93 10.67
C LEU A 246 -13.63 -6.42 11.66
N LEU A 247 -12.34 -6.66 11.40
CA LEU A 247 -11.24 -6.18 12.22
C LEU A 247 -11.23 -4.65 12.29
N LEU A 248 -11.29 -3.96 11.15
CA LEU A 248 -11.33 -2.50 11.12
C LEU A 248 -12.60 -1.93 11.76
N LYS A 249 -13.74 -2.62 11.61
CA LYS A 249 -15.00 -2.25 12.28
C LYS A 249 -14.91 -2.40 13.80
N LEU A 250 -14.24 -3.45 14.30
CA LEU A 250 -14.01 -3.67 15.74
C LEU A 250 -13.15 -2.55 16.35
N PHE A 251 -12.11 -2.13 15.64
CA PHE A 251 -11.21 -1.07 16.10
C PHE A 251 -11.74 0.35 15.82
N ASP A 252 -12.84 0.49 15.08
CA ASP A 252 -13.38 1.76 14.58
C ASP A 252 -12.30 2.60 13.87
N MET A 253 -11.64 1.97 12.89
CA MET A 253 -10.55 2.57 12.12
C MET A 253 -10.74 2.40 10.62
N ARG A 254 -10.11 3.28 9.85
CA ARG A 254 -10.04 3.22 8.39
C ARG A 254 -8.58 3.27 7.98
N ILE A 255 -7.95 2.10 7.92
CA ILE A 255 -6.54 1.97 7.53
C ILE A 255 -6.50 1.06 6.31
N PRO A 256 -6.33 1.60 5.09
CA PRO A 256 -6.28 0.80 3.87
C PRO A 256 -5.22 -0.31 3.94
N ALA A 257 -4.08 -0.04 4.58
CA ALA A 257 -2.99 -0.98 4.74
C ALA A 257 -3.39 -2.30 5.43
N VAL A 258 -4.42 -2.32 6.28
CA VAL A 258 -4.91 -3.56 6.91
C VAL A 258 -5.42 -4.57 5.87
N TYR A 259 -5.84 -4.14 4.68
CA TYR A 259 -6.18 -5.03 3.58
C TYR A 259 -4.98 -5.50 2.77
N ALA A 260 -3.82 -4.83 2.85
CA ALA A 260 -2.59 -5.25 2.19
C ALA A 260 -1.87 -6.36 2.97
N PHE A 261 -1.83 -6.23 4.29
CA PHE A 261 -1.02 -7.09 5.18
C PHE A 261 -1.26 -8.59 4.99
N PRO A 262 -2.50 -9.09 4.83
CA PRO A 262 -2.71 -10.52 4.66
C PRO A 262 -2.05 -11.09 3.41
N PHE A 263 -1.84 -10.28 2.36
CA PHE A 263 -1.21 -10.73 1.12
C PHE A 263 0.31 -10.81 1.23
N LEU A 264 0.94 -10.20 2.24
CA LEU A 264 2.39 -10.30 2.43
C LEU A 264 2.84 -11.76 2.56
N VAL A 265 1.99 -12.62 3.11
CA VAL A 265 2.26 -14.06 3.27
C VAL A 265 2.33 -14.85 1.95
N PHE A 266 1.87 -14.25 0.84
CA PHE A 266 1.96 -14.83 -0.50
C PHE A 266 3.20 -14.35 -1.27
N VAL A 267 3.71 -13.18 -0.93
CA VAL A 267 4.69 -12.45 -1.76
C VAL A 267 6.07 -12.38 -1.11
N PHE A 268 6.15 -12.43 0.23
CA PHE A 268 7.44 -12.53 0.89
C PHE A 268 8.01 -13.96 0.72
N PRO A 269 9.34 -14.08 0.49
CA PRO A 269 10.02 -15.36 0.33
C PRO A 269 10.12 -16.16 1.63
#